data_AF-A0A936B9U0-F1
#
_entry.id   AF-A0A936B9U0-F1
#
_cell.length_a   1.000
_cell.length_b   1.000
_cell.length_c   1.000
_cell.angle_alpha   90.00
_cell.angle_beta   90.00
_cell.angle_gamma   90.00
#
_symmetry.space_group_name_H-M   'P 1'
#
loop_
_entity.id
_entity.type
_entity.pdbx_description
1 polymer ?
#
loop_
_entity_poly.entity_id
_entity_poly.type
_entity_poly.pdbx_seq_one_letter_code
_entity_poly.pdbx_strand_id
1 'polypeptide(L)'
;MKNNEFRTMWYWSGAAVLFMLLIGAWAWGQIPAGTLIPVHWGVDGTADRYGSKFEGLLMMPLIIGGISILLAACPILTPIGSTSPNRPKHTR
;
A
#
# COMPACT_ATOMS: atom_id res chain seq x y z
N MET A 1 -19.95 1.32 9.23
CA MET A 1 -19.66 0.51 8.03
C MET A 1 -20.09 -0.91 8.32
N LYS A 2 -20.73 -1.57 7.35
CA LYS A 2 -21.20 -2.95 7.49
C LYS A 2 -20.04 -3.93 7.21
N ASN A 3 -20.05 -5.14 7.79
CA ASN A 3 -18.97 -6.12 7.63
C ASN A 3 -18.67 -6.50 6.17
N ASN A 4 -19.65 -6.38 5.28
CA ASN A 4 -19.49 -6.58 3.85
C ASN A 4 -18.65 -5.47 3.19
N GLU A 5 -18.80 -4.20 3.59
CA GLU A 5 -18.04 -3.08 3.02
C GLU A 5 -16.54 -3.20 3.31
N PHE A 6 -16.19 -3.60 4.54
CA PHE A 6 -14.81 -3.85 4.91
C PHE A 6 -14.22 -5.00 4.08
N ARG A 7 -14.93 -6.13 3.97
CA ARG A 7 -14.48 -7.27 3.13
C ARG A 7 -14.31 -6.87 1.67
N THR A 8 -15.21 -6.07 1.12
CA THR A 8 -15.11 -5.55 -0.24
C THR A 8 -13.86 -4.72 -0.44
N MET A 9 -13.52 -3.81 0.49
CA MET A 9 -12.29 -3.01 0.41
C MET A 9 -11.04 -3.89 0.36
N TRP A 10 -10.98 -4.93 1.18
CA TRP A 10 -9.84 -5.85 1.20
C TRP A 10 -9.68 -6.64 -0.09
N TYR A 11 -10.79 -7.11 -0.68
CA TYR A 11 -10.72 -7.80 -1.97
C TYR A 11 -10.18 -6.87 -3.06
N TRP A 12 -10.61 -5.60 -3.09
CA TRP A 12 -10.11 -4.63 -4.05
C TRP A 12 -8.64 -4.28 -3.82
N SER A 13 -8.21 -4.02 -2.58
CA SER A 13 -6.81 -3.77 -2.27
C SER A 13 -5.92 -4.97 -2.60
N GLY A 14 -6.36 -6.18 -2.24
CA GLY A 14 -5.66 -7.42 -2.57
C GLY A 14 -5.56 -7.66 -4.08
N ALA A 15 -6.65 -7.45 -4.81
CA ALA A 15 -6.66 -7.56 -6.27
C ALA A 15 -5.72 -6.54 -6.93
N ALA A 16 -5.69 -5.29 -6.45
CA ALA A 16 -4.79 -4.26 -6.96
C ALA A 16 -3.31 -4.62 -6.73
N VAL A 17 -2.95 -5.07 -5.52
CA VAL A 17 -1.58 -5.51 -5.21
C VAL A 17 -1.20 -6.73 -6.04
N LEU A 18 -2.09 -7.72 -6.17
CA LEU A 18 -1.86 -8.89 -7.00
C LEU A 18 -1.63 -8.50 -8.46
N PHE A 19 -2.44 -7.60 -9.00
CA PHE A 19 -2.30 -7.11 -10.37
C PHE A 19 -0.94 -6.42 -10.59
N MET A 20 -0.50 -5.56 -9.66
CA MET A 20 0.82 -4.95 -9.71
C MET A 20 1.95 -5.98 -9.68
N LEU A 21 1.84 -7.00 -8.82
CA LEU A 21 2.82 -8.09 -8.74
C LEU A 21 2.87 -8.93 -10.01
N LEU A 22 1.73 -9.19 -10.65
CA LEU A 22 1.66 -9.91 -11.92
C LEU A 22 2.33 -9.12 -13.05
N ILE A 23 2.09 -7.81 -13.12
CA ILE A 23 2.78 -6.93 -14.08
C ILE A 23 4.29 -6.91 -13.80
N GLY A 24 4.69 -6.77 -12.53
CA GLY A 24 6.09 -6.79 -12.14
C GLY A 24 6.77 -8.12 -12.49
N ALA A 25 6.11 -9.25 -12.27
CA ALA A 25 6.61 -10.58 -12.63
C ALA A 25 6.72 -10.77 -14.15
N TRP A 26 5.74 -10.29 -14.91
CA TRP A 26 5.80 -10.29 -16.38
C TRP A 26 6.97 -9.42 -16.89
N ALA A 27 7.10 -8.19 -16.38
CA ALA A 27 8.18 -7.26 -16.75
C ALA A 27 9.56 -7.79 -16.34
N TRP A 28 9.64 -8.59 -15.26
CA TRP A 28 10.89 -9.19 -14.79
C TRP A 28 11.59 -10.03 -15.85
N GLY A 29 10.83 -10.73 -16.69
CA GLY A 29 11.36 -11.54 -17.80
C GLY A 29 11.77 -10.72 -19.03
N GLN A 30 11.28 -9.48 -19.15
CA GLN A 30 11.56 -8.60 -20.29
C GLN A 30 12.83 -7.76 -20.06
N ILE A 31 13.20 -7.50 -18.80
CA ILE A 31 14.32 -6.63 -18.46
C ILE A 31 15.58 -7.49 -18.21
N PRO A 32 16.67 -7.26 -18.98
CA PRO A 32 17.93 -7.96 -18.79
C PRO A 32 18.49 -7.84 -17.36
N ALA A 33 19.26 -8.84 -16.95
CA ALA A 33 19.96 -8.78 -15.67
C ALA A 33 20.98 -7.63 -15.67
N GLY A 34 21.04 -6.88 -14.57
CA GLY A 34 21.95 -5.74 -14.42
C GLY A 34 21.48 -4.43 -15.07
N THR A 35 20.35 -4.43 -15.80
CA THR A 35 19.74 -3.18 -16.27
C THR A 35 19.28 -2.33 -15.09
N LEU A 36 19.72 -1.08 -15.08
CA LEU A 36 19.29 -0.08 -14.12
C LEU A 36 18.00 0.59 -14.62
N ILE A 37 17.02 0.71 -13.73
CA ILE A 37 15.69 1.28 -14.03
C ILE A 37 15.64 2.69 -13.41
N PRO A 38 15.16 3.72 -14.12
CA PRO A 38 14.92 5.03 -13.52
C PRO A 38 13.85 4.90 -12.44
N VAL A 39 14.15 5.40 -11.24
CA VAL A 39 13.31 5.26 -10.03
C VAL A 39 13.03 6.62 -9.37
N HIS A 40 13.66 7.67 -9.87
CA HIS A 40 13.38 9.05 -9.50
C HIS A 40 13.56 9.95 -10.73
N TRP A 41 12.78 11.01 -10.78
CA TRP A 41 12.81 12.00 -11.86
C TRP A 41 13.00 13.39 -11.25
N GLY A 42 13.93 14.13 -11.83
CA GLY A 42 14.19 15.52 -11.52
C GLY A 42 13.05 16.42 -11.98
N VAL A 43 13.11 17.68 -11.55
CA VAL A 43 12.09 18.70 -11.87
C VAL A 43 12.03 19.02 -13.37
N ASP A 44 13.11 18.74 -14.10
CA ASP A 44 13.21 18.87 -15.54
C ASP A 44 12.65 17.66 -16.32
N GLY A 45 12.18 16.62 -15.62
CA GLY A 45 11.66 15.39 -16.20
C GLY A 45 12.75 14.40 -16.64
N THR A 46 14.02 14.66 -16.33
CA THR A 46 15.11 13.71 -16.55
C THR A 46 15.24 12.75 -15.38
N ALA A 47 15.67 11.52 -15.63
CA ALA A 47 15.95 10.59 -14.54
C ALA A 47 17.27 10.96 -13.86
N ASP A 48 17.22 11.29 -12.58
CA ASP A 48 18.38 11.66 -11.76
C ASP A 48 18.84 10.52 -10.83
N ARG A 49 18.01 9.47 -10.66
CA ARG A 49 18.35 8.26 -9.91
C ARG A 49 17.87 7.00 -10.61
N TYR A 50 18.76 6.02 -10.61
CA TYR A 50 18.49 4.69 -11.11
C TYR A 50 18.63 3.65 -10.01
N GLY A 51 17.81 2.62 -10.08
CA GLY A 51 17.72 1.54 -9.12
C GLY A 51 17.82 0.17 -9.79
N SER A 52 17.88 -0.85 -8.96
CA SER A 52 17.87 -2.24 -9.43
C SER A 52 16.50 -2.61 -10.02
N LYS A 53 16.45 -3.71 -10.77
CA LYS A 53 15.20 -4.31 -11.25
C LYS A 53 14.22 -4.62 -10.11
N PHE A 54 14.74 -5.03 -8.95
CA PHE A 54 13.93 -5.26 -7.75
C PHE A 54 13.25 -3.97 -7.28
N GLU A 55 14.02 -2.90 -7.15
CA GLU A 55 13.51 -1.62 -6.69
C GLU A 55 12.48 -1.04 -7.67
N GLY A 56 12.78 -1.04 -8.97
CA GLY A 56 11.89 -0.47 -9.99
C GLY A 56 10.59 -1.23 -10.20
N LEU A 57 10.57 -2.56 -10.01
CA LEU A 57 9.37 -3.38 -10.29
C LEU A 57 8.57 -3.77 -9.04
N LEU A 58 9.23 -3.99 -7.90
CA LEU A 58 8.59 -4.61 -6.73
C LEU A 58 8.48 -3.69 -5.52
N MET A 59 9.24 -2.60 -5.44
CA MET A 59 9.22 -1.74 -4.25
C MET A 59 7.82 -1.13 -4.01
N MET A 60 7.19 -0.59 -5.05
CA MET A 60 5.85 0.00 -4.95
C MET A 60 4.75 -0.99 -4.53
N PRO A 61 4.57 -2.16 -5.16
CA PRO A 61 3.56 -3.12 -4.71
C PRO A 61 3.84 -3.64 -3.30
N LEU A 62 5.10 -3.77 -2.89
CA LEU A 62 5.47 -4.15 -1.53
C LEU A 62 5.07 -3.07 -0.50
N ILE A 63 5.35 -1.79 -0.80
CA ILE A 63 4.94 -0.67 0.07
C ILE A 63 3.42 -0.61 0.18
N ILE A 64 2.70 -0.68 -0.94
CA ILE A 64 1.24 -0.62 -0.96
C ILE A 64 0.63 -1.82 -0.24
N GLY A 65 1.17 -3.02 -0.47
CA GLY A 65 0.75 -4.24 0.24
C GLY A 65 1.00 -4.12 1.75
N GLY A 66 2.18 -3.64 2.14
CA GLY A 66 2.55 -3.41 3.54
C GLY A 66 1.64 -2.40 4.24
N ILE A 67 1.36 -1.26 3.59
CA ILE A 67 0.42 -0.26 4.10
C ILE A 67 -1.00 -0.83 4.19
N SER A 68 -1.44 -1.58 3.18
CA SER A 68 -2.77 -2.21 3.18
C SER A 68 -2.92 -3.16 4.36
N ILE A 69 -1.90 -3.98 4.63
CA ILE A 69 -1.85 -4.90 5.78
C ILE A 69 -1.77 -4.14 7.11
N LEU A 70 -1.00 -3.07 7.18
CA LEU A 70 -0.87 -2.24 8.37
C LEU A 70 -2.21 -1.60 8.76
N LEU A 71 -2.90 -0.97 7.80
CA LEU A 71 -4.20 -0.34 8.03
C LEU A 71 -5.28 -1.36 8.36
N ALA A 72 -5.20 -2.53 7.73
CA ALA A 72 -5.98 -3.71 8.04
C ALA A 72 -5.82 -4.20 9.49
N ALA A 73 -4.59 -4.16 10.01
CA ALA A 73 -4.26 -4.56 11.38
C ALA A 73 -4.52 -3.47 12.43
N CYS A 74 -4.62 -2.20 12.01
CA CYS A 74 -4.92 -1.06 12.88
C CYS A 74 -6.11 -1.25 13.85
N PRO A 75 -7.29 -1.79 13.43
CA PRO A 75 -8.39 -2.08 14.37
C PRO A 75 -8.08 -3.14 15.43
N ILE A 76 -7.03 -3.96 15.24
CA ILE A 76 -6.56 -4.93 16.23
C ILE A 76 -5.68 -4.23 17.28
N LEU A 77 -4.90 -3.23 16.87
CA LEU A 77 -3.91 -2.54 17.72
C LEU A 77 -4.49 -1.35 18.49
N THR A 78 -5.50 -0.69 17.92
CA THR A 78 -6.25 0.37 18.61
C THR A 78 -7.55 -0.22 19.13
N PRO A 79 -7.73 -0.44 20.45
CA PRO A 79 -9.07 -0.66 20.97
C PRO A 79 -9.87 0.59 20.62
N ILE A 80 -10.97 0.43 19.88
CA ILE A 80 -11.98 1.49 19.79
C ILE A 80 -12.32 1.84 21.22
N GLY A 81 -11.94 3.06 21.62
CA GLY A 81 -12.06 3.52 22.98
C GLY A 81 -13.46 3.19 23.47
N SER A 82 -13.48 2.46 24.58
CA SER A 82 -14.41 2.67 25.67
C SER A 82 -14.68 4.17 25.84
N THR A 83 -15.60 4.72 25.05
CA THR A 83 -16.18 6.02 25.34
C THR A 83 -16.83 5.86 26.70
N SER A 84 -16.15 6.41 27.71
CA SER A 84 -16.52 6.37 29.11
C SER A 84 -18.03 6.62 29.26
N PRO A 85 -18.78 5.76 29.98
CA PRO A 85 -20.23 5.89 30.12
C PRO A 85 -20.68 7.17 30.86
N ASN A 86 -19.74 7.99 31.34
CA ASN A 86 -20.02 9.08 32.26
C ASN A 86 -19.60 10.45 31.71
N ARG A 87 -20.18 10.85 30.56
CA ARG A 87 -20.13 12.25 30.12
C ARG A 87 -21.27 13.00 30.82
N PRO A 88 -21.02 13.86 31.82
CA PRO A 88 -22.09 14.62 32.45
C PRO A 88 -22.75 15.53 31.40
N LYS A 89 -24.08 15.46 31.33
CA LYS A 89 -24.86 16.40 30.53
C LYS A 89 -24.77 17.74 31.25
N HIS A 90 -23.99 18.67 30.73
CA HIS A 90 -24.10 20.07 31.13
C HIS A 90 -25.51 20.55 30.72
N THR A 91 -26.45 20.46 31.65
CA THR A 91 -27.70 21.21 31.61
C THR A 91 -27.35 22.67 31.88
N ARG A 92 -27.81 23.56 30.98
CA ARG A 92 -27.72 25.01 31.14
C ARG A 92 -28.37 25.47 32.44
#